data_AF-A0A0B2VGD5-F1
#
_entry.id   AF-A0A0B2VGD5-F1
#
_cell.length_a   1.000
_cell.length_b   1.000
_cell.length_c   1.000
_cell.angle_alpha   90.00
_cell.angle_beta   90.00
_cell.angle_gamma   90.00
#
_symmetry.space_group_name_H-M   'P 1'
#
loop_
_entity.id
_entity.type
_entity.pdbx_description
1 polymer ?
#
loop_
_entity_poly.entity_id
_entity_poly.type
_entity_poly.pdbx_seq_one_letter_code
_entity_poly.pdbx_strand_id
1 'polypeptide(L)'
;MWQQFPSVMLKRRYSSQTLKDESKARLEFEKEYKQKWEEELNRCVKNIEAIRSTQMEDNSKYKERFTKINEALAALEKHLEMGNKKVDKIITADIQMRRTHEKGLLAKANEMDERVTKYMDALKRRVDDVNTGKRNVQLPAFDADALRREMESIAADKNKISMEGLLKLEEKMSNMQKAFIREHDEIVRKLHDANDADQSEELKMQMKKLDEVKNSMEMANKRLHDKVERQIPNDKLAESVTTVKDLLERKINGEIQQRERDVEGLLSTLQSFKKQ
;
A
#
# COMPACT_ATOMS: atom_id res chain seq x y z
N MET A 1 91.39 86.95 38.16
CA MET A 1 90.30 87.05 37.19
C MET A 1 89.53 85.73 37.18
N TRP A 2 88.27 85.79 37.67
CA TRP A 2 87.09 84.97 37.31
C TRP A 2 87.33 83.53 36.81
N GLN A 3 87.01 82.49 37.62
CA GLN A 3 85.69 81.84 37.76
C GLN A 3 85.17 81.12 36.50
N GLN A 4 84.60 79.92 36.76
CA GLN A 4 83.67 79.10 35.94
C GLN A 4 84.25 77.97 35.08
N PHE A 5 84.61 76.81 35.65
CA PHE A 5 84.55 75.53 34.90
C PHE A 5 84.15 74.22 35.68
N PRO A 6 83.55 74.22 36.89
CA PRO A 6 82.95 72.98 37.42
C PRO A 6 81.64 72.56 36.70
N SER A 7 80.89 73.53 36.16
CA SER A 7 79.51 73.34 35.72
C SER A 7 79.36 72.52 34.43
N VAL A 8 80.33 72.61 33.50
CA VAL A 8 80.28 71.89 32.21
C VAL A 8 80.66 70.41 32.37
N MET A 9 81.60 70.10 33.26
CA MET A 9 82.02 68.72 33.58
C MET A 9 80.95 67.96 34.39
N LEU A 10 80.30 68.64 35.36
CA LEU A 10 79.14 68.06 36.05
C LEU A 10 77.96 67.85 35.09
N LYS A 11 77.64 68.81 34.21
CA LYS A 11 76.59 68.65 33.18
C LYS A 11 76.89 67.50 32.21
N ARG A 12 78.15 67.33 31.77
CA ARG A 12 78.55 66.19 30.91
C ARG A 12 78.47 64.84 31.62
N ARG A 13 78.89 64.75 32.89
CA ARG A 13 78.73 63.50 33.67
C ARG A 13 77.26 63.18 33.93
N TYR A 14 76.45 64.17 34.29
CA TYR A 14 75.00 63.99 34.43
C TYR A 14 74.37 63.53 33.12
N SER A 15 74.72 64.17 32.00
CA SER A 15 74.21 63.82 30.67
C SER A 15 74.64 62.42 30.20
N SER A 16 75.87 61.98 30.51
CA SER A 16 76.34 60.63 30.17
C SER A 16 75.66 59.56 31.03
N GLN A 17 75.39 59.85 32.30
CA GLN A 17 74.69 58.94 33.20
C GLN A 17 73.22 58.80 32.79
N THR A 18 72.54 59.91 32.48
CA THR A 18 71.15 59.88 32.00
C THR A 18 70.99 59.11 30.69
N LEU A 19 71.94 59.21 29.76
CA LEU A 19 71.92 58.43 28.51
C LEU A 19 72.10 56.92 28.76
N LYS A 20 72.94 56.53 29.73
CA LYS A 20 73.09 55.13 30.12
C LYS A 20 71.84 54.58 30.79
N ASP A 21 71.20 55.38 31.63
CA ASP A 21 69.97 54.99 32.33
C ASP A 21 68.78 54.91 31.34
N GLU A 22 68.70 55.83 30.37
CA GLU A 22 67.71 55.75 29.28
C GLU A 22 67.94 54.52 28.38
N SER A 23 69.18 54.21 28.03
CA SER A 23 69.51 53.02 27.25
C SER A 23 69.17 51.73 27.98
N LYS A 24 69.36 51.67 29.31
CA LYS A 24 68.95 50.53 30.13
C LYS A 24 67.43 50.40 30.19
N ALA A 25 66.72 51.51 30.43
CA ALA A 25 65.26 51.52 30.47
C ALA A 25 64.65 51.09 29.13
N ARG A 26 65.24 51.49 27.99
CA ARG A 26 64.82 51.01 26.66
C ARG A 26 65.05 49.51 26.49
N LEU A 27 66.21 49.00 26.90
CA LEU A 27 66.52 47.57 26.81
C LEU A 27 65.60 46.71 27.71
N GLU A 28 65.29 47.21 28.91
CA GLU A 28 64.34 46.56 29.83
C GLU A 28 62.92 46.57 29.25
N PHE A 29 62.48 47.70 28.72
CA PHE A 29 61.19 47.80 28.03
C PHE A 29 61.10 46.85 26.83
N GLU A 30 62.12 46.77 25.99
CA GLU A 30 62.16 45.84 24.85
C GLU A 30 62.10 44.38 25.30
N LYS A 31 62.79 44.02 26.39
CA LYS A 31 62.73 42.66 26.97
C LYS A 31 61.35 42.33 27.50
N GLU A 32 60.74 43.23 28.27
CA GLU A 32 59.39 43.03 28.81
C GLU A 32 58.35 42.96 27.69
N TYR A 33 58.47 43.83 26.68
CA TYR A 33 57.58 43.83 25.52
C TYR A 33 57.69 42.52 24.73
N LYS A 34 58.91 42.05 24.47
CA LYS A 34 59.15 40.77 23.81
C LYS A 34 58.58 39.60 24.62
N GLN A 35 58.77 39.59 25.94
CA GLN A 35 58.22 38.55 26.80
C GLN A 35 56.68 38.53 26.77
N LYS A 36 56.02 39.69 26.86
CA LYS A 36 54.56 39.78 26.75
C LYS A 36 54.05 39.25 25.41
N TRP A 37 54.71 39.63 24.32
CA TRP A 37 54.37 39.10 23.00
C TRP A 37 54.58 37.59 22.88
N GLU A 38 55.66 37.05 23.44
CA GLU A 38 55.90 35.60 23.47
C GLU A 38 54.83 34.87 24.30
N GLU A 39 54.40 35.44 25.42
CA GLU A 39 53.31 34.90 26.26
C GLU A 39 51.96 34.92 25.52
N GLU A 40 51.64 36.01 24.83
CA GLU A 40 50.42 36.12 24.01
C GLU A 40 50.45 35.16 22.82
N LEU A 41 51.58 35.06 22.12
CA LEU A 41 51.76 34.13 21.02
C LEU A 41 51.61 32.68 21.49
N ASN A 42 52.25 32.32 22.61
CA ASN A 42 52.14 30.99 23.20
C ASN A 42 50.70 30.68 23.64
N ARG A 43 49.96 31.67 24.14
CA ARG A 43 48.53 31.51 24.47
C ARG A 43 47.70 31.27 23.21
N CYS A 44 47.95 32.02 22.14
CA CYS A 44 47.27 31.85 20.87
C CYS A 44 47.53 30.45 20.27
N VAL A 45 48.79 30.00 20.27
CA VAL A 45 49.16 28.66 19.81
C VAL A 45 48.44 27.57 20.61
N LYS A 46 48.42 27.66 21.94
CA LYS A 46 47.70 26.70 22.80
C LYS A 46 46.20 26.67 22.49
N ASN A 47 45.58 27.83 22.23
CA ASN A 47 44.17 27.88 21.86
C ASN A 47 43.92 27.23 20.49
N ILE A 48 44.79 27.48 19.51
CA ILE A 48 44.70 26.85 18.18
C ILE A 48 44.85 25.32 18.29
N GLU A 49 45.79 24.84 19.10
CA GLU A 49 45.98 23.40 19.34
C GLU A 49 44.76 22.77 20.02
N ALA A 50 44.18 23.44 21.01
CA ALA A 50 42.96 22.98 21.68
C ALA A 50 41.78 22.89 20.70
N ILE A 51 41.55 23.93 19.88
CA ILE A 51 40.51 23.94 18.84
C ILE A 51 40.74 22.80 17.84
N ARG A 52 41.98 22.62 17.39
CA ARG A 52 42.35 21.54 16.46
C ARG A 52 42.06 20.17 17.04
N SER A 53 42.37 19.95 18.33
CA SER A 53 42.09 18.69 19.01
C SER A 53 40.58 18.40 19.05
N THR A 54 39.78 19.36 19.48
CA THR A 54 38.31 19.23 19.52
C THR A 54 37.73 18.96 18.12
N GLN A 55 38.21 19.66 17.10
CA GLN A 55 37.77 19.46 15.73
C GLN A 55 38.11 18.05 15.21
N MET A 56 39.28 17.50 15.57
CA MET A 56 39.65 16.13 15.21
C MET A 56 38.74 15.09 15.89
N GLU A 57 38.42 15.28 17.17
CA GLU A 57 37.50 14.42 17.91
C GLU A 57 36.09 14.44 17.31
N ASP A 58 35.57 15.63 17.02
CA ASP A 58 34.23 15.77 16.45
C ASP A 58 34.16 15.20 15.03
N ASN A 59 35.18 15.42 14.20
CA ASN A 59 35.29 14.76 12.89
C ASN A 59 35.28 13.23 13.00
N SER A 60 35.94 12.67 14.01
CA SER A 60 35.90 11.22 14.27
C SER A 60 34.48 10.74 14.61
N LYS A 61 33.79 11.44 15.53
CA LYS A 61 32.39 11.14 15.89
C LYS A 61 31.45 11.26 14.69
N TYR A 62 31.60 12.30 13.86
CA TYR A 62 30.77 12.48 12.67
C TYR A 62 31.01 11.36 11.65
N LYS A 63 32.27 10.95 11.45
CA LYS A 63 32.59 9.84 10.56
C LYS A 63 31.94 8.54 11.05
N GLU A 64 32.01 8.24 12.34
CA GLU A 64 31.38 7.05 12.92
C GLU A 64 29.85 7.08 12.78
N ARG A 65 29.21 8.23 13.04
CA ARG A 65 27.77 8.41 12.85
C ARG A 65 27.37 8.23 11.39
N PHE A 66 28.15 8.78 10.46
CA PHE A 66 27.90 8.65 9.03
C PHE A 66 28.00 7.19 8.56
N THR A 67 28.99 6.44 9.06
CA THR A 67 29.11 5.00 8.80
C THR A 67 27.88 4.25 9.30
N LYS A 68 27.45 4.49 10.55
CA LYS A 68 26.25 3.86 11.12
C LYS A 68 24.98 4.18 10.34
N ILE A 69 24.83 5.43 9.87
CA ILE A 69 23.70 5.83 9.02
C ILE A 69 23.73 5.07 7.68
N ASN A 70 24.89 4.97 7.04
CA ASN A 70 25.00 4.24 5.77
C ASN A 70 24.71 2.74 5.93
N GLU A 71 25.17 2.12 7.01
CA GLU A 71 24.85 0.72 7.33
C GLU A 71 23.35 0.54 7.56
N ALA A 72 22.71 1.45 8.30
CA ALA A 72 21.26 1.43 8.51
C ALA A 72 20.47 1.63 7.21
N LEU A 73 20.92 2.54 6.33
CA LEU A 73 20.32 2.76 5.02
C LEU A 73 20.42 1.51 4.13
N ALA A 74 21.60 0.89 4.05
CA ALA A 74 21.78 -0.34 3.29
C ALA A 74 20.90 -1.50 3.82
N ALA A 75 20.75 -1.60 5.14
CA ALA A 75 19.84 -2.58 5.75
C ALA A 75 18.38 -2.29 5.39
N LEU A 76 17.94 -1.02 5.44
CA LEU A 76 16.59 -0.61 5.06
C LEU A 76 16.29 -0.90 3.59
N GLU A 77 17.20 -0.58 2.67
CA GLU A 77 17.06 -0.89 1.25
C GLU A 77 16.85 -2.38 1.01
N LYS A 78 17.67 -3.23 1.66
CA LYS A 78 17.52 -4.68 1.60
C LYS A 78 16.17 -5.14 2.16
N HIS A 79 15.70 -4.56 3.27
CA HIS A 79 14.40 -4.89 3.85
C HIS A 79 13.24 -4.48 2.93
N LEU A 80 13.32 -3.32 2.28
CA LEU A 80 12.34 -2.86 1.30
C LEU A 80 12.30 -3.79 0.07
N GLU A 81 13.46 -4.17 -0.46
CA GLU A 81 13.55 -5.10 -1.60
C GLU A 81 12.94 -6.47 -1.25
N MET A 82 13.28 -7.01 -0.08
CA MET A 82 12.67 -8.27 0.41
C MET A 82 11.16 -8.13 0.65
N GLY A 83 10.72 -6.99 1.19
CA GLY A 83 9.31 -6.67 1.38
C GLY A 83 8.56 -6.67 0.05
N ASN A 84 9.10 -6.00 -0.96
CA ASN A 84 8.51 -5.92 -2.29
C ASN A 84 8.38 -7.32 -2.93
N LYS A 85 9.46 -8.12 -2.90
CA LYS A 85 9.43 -9.51 -3.40
C LYS A 85 8.41 -10.40 -2.69
N LYS A 86 8.17 -10.18 -1.39
CA LYS A 86 7.15 -10.91 -0.63
C LYS A 86 5.74 -10.49 -1.05
N VAL A 87 5.51 -9.18 -1.19
CA VAL A 87 4.24 -8.61 -1.65
C VAL A 87 3.91 -9.16 -3.04
N ASP A 88 4.86 -9.15 -3.99
CA ASP A 88 4.67 -9.68 -5.34
C ASP A 88 4.27 -11.16 -5.34
N LYS A 89 4.93 -11.98 -4.51
CA LYS A 89 4.58 -13.41 -4.37
C LYS A 89 3.18 -13.61 -3.81
N ILE A 90 2.80 -12.84 -2.80
CA ILE A 90 1.47 -12.92 -2.18
C ILE A 90 0.40 -12.49 -3.19
N ILE A 91 0.60 -11.37 -3.89
CA ILE A 91 -0.34 -10.87 -4.91
C ILE A 91 -0.48 -11.90 -6.03
N THR A 92 0.63 -12.44 -6.53
CA THR A 92 0.60 -13.44 -7.60
C THR A 92 -0.14 -14.71 -7.18
N ALA A 93 0.11 -15.19 -5.95
CA ALA A 93 -0.59 -16.35 -5.39
C ALA A 93 -2.10 -16.09 -5.22
N ASP A 94 -2.50 -14.91 -4.74
CA ASP A 94 -3.90 -14.52 -4.59
C ASP A 94 -4.61 -14.46 -5.96
N ILE A 95 -3.99 -13.84 -6.96
CA ILE A 95 -4.51 -13.79 -8.34
C ILE A 95 -4.72 -15.21 -8.89
N GLN A 96 -3.75 -16.09 -8.73
CA GLN A 96 -3.84 -17.46 -9.23
C GLN A 96 -4.90 -18.29 -8.50
N MET A 97 -5.04 -18.09 -7.19
CA MET A 97 -6.09 -18.72 -6.39
C MET A 97 -7.48 -18.27 -6.86
N ARG A 98 -7.70 -16.96 -7.03
CA ARG A 98 -8.96 -16.41 -7.55
C ARG A 98 -9.29 -16.95 -8.94
N ARG A 99 -8.31 -17.01 -9.84
CA ARG A 99 -8.50 -17.59 -11.19
C ARG A 99 -8.93 -19.05 -11.14
N THR A 100 -8.34 -19.83 -10.24
CA THR A 100 -8.72 -21.24 -10.06
C THR A 100 -10.15 -21.36 -9.54
N HIS A 101 -10.52 -20.57 -8.53
CA HIS A 101 -11.91 -20.52 -8.04
C HIS A 101 -12.89 -20.05 -9.11
N GLU A 102 -12.54 -19.04 -9.90
CA GLU A 102 -13.37 -18.52 -11.00
C GLU A 102 -13.66 -19.60 -12.04
N LYS A 103 -12.61 -20.31 -12.50
CA LYS A 103 -12.78 -21.44 -13.42
C LYS A 103 -13.67 -22.53 -12.82
N GLY A 104 -13.47 -22.88 -11.56
CA GLY A 104 -14.25 -23.91 -10.88
C GLY A 104 -15.74 -23.55 -10.76
N LEU A 105 -16.06 -22.32 -10.35
CA LEU A 105 -17.45 -21.88 -10.24
C LEU A 105 -18.14 -21.75 -11.59
N LEU A 106 -17.45 -21.23 -12.61
CA LEU A 106 -18.01 -21.15 -13.96
C LEU A 106 -18.24 -22.53 -14.57
N ALA A 107 -17.34 -23.49 -14.34
CA ALA A 107 -17.52 -24.88 -14.77
C ALA A 107 -18.74 -25.51 -14.10
N LYS A 108 -18.87 -25.35 -12.79
CA LYS A 108 -20.04 -25.82 -12.03
C LYS A 108 -21.35 -25.24 -12.56
N ALA A 109 -21.37 -23.93 -12.86
CA ALA A 109 -22.52 -23.30 -13.49
C ALA A 109 -22.85 -23.85 -14.89
N ASN A 110 -21.85 -24.24 -15.71
CA ASN A 110 -22.10 -24.94 -16.98
C ASN A 110 -22.73 -26.31 -16.75
N GLU A 111 -22.15 -27.11 -15.85
CA GLU A 111 -22.63 -28.46 -15.58
C GLU A 111 -24.05 -28.48 -15.01
N MET A 112 -24.40 -27.45 -14.22
CA MET A 112 -25.77 -27.24 -13.77
C MET A 112 -26.72 -26.89 -14.91
N ASP A 113 -26.34 -25.93 -15.76
CA ASP A 113 -27.13 -25.51 -16.93
C ASP A 113 -27.41 -26.70 -17.85
N GLU A 114 -26.38 -27.47 -18.22
CA GLU A 114 -26.54 -28.66 -19.05
C GLU A 114 -27.45 -29.72 -18.42
N ARG A 115 -27.33 -29.98 -17.11
CA ARG A 115 -28.18 -30.98 -16.42
C ARG A 115 -29.64 -30.52 -16.37
N VAL A 116 -29.86 -29.23 -16.08
CA VAL A 116 -31.18 -28.62 -16.04
C VAL A 116 -31.84 -28.68 -17.42
N THR A 117 -31.15 -28.26 -18.47
CA THR A 117 -31.66 -28.30 -19.85
C THR A 117 -32.00 -29.72 -20.27
N LYS A 118 -31.09 -30.69 -20.04
CA LYS A 118 -31.35 -32.11 -20.37
C LYS A 118 -32.57 -32.67 -19.63
N TYR A 119 -32.75 -32.30 -18.36
CA TYR A 119 -33.91 -32.74 -17.58
C TYR A 119 -35.20 -32.11 -18.08
N MET A 120 -35.21 -30.79 -18.33
CA MET A 120 -36.38 -30.08 -18.85
C MET A 120 -36.79 -30.57 -20.23
N ASP A 121 -35.83 -30.81 -21.14
CA ASP A 121 -36.10 -31.41 -22.45
C ASP A 121 -36.73 -32.80 -22.33
N ALA A 122 -36.21 -33.63 -21.43
CA ALA A 122 -36.77 -34.96 -21.17
C ALA A 122 -38.18 -34.89 -20.60
N LEU A 123 -38.41 -33.98 -19.63
CA LEU A 123 -39.71 -33.78 -18.99
C LEU A 123 -40.74 -33.25 -19.98
N LYS A 124 -40.36 -32.28 -20.81
CA LYS A 124 -41.21 -31.72 -21.87
C LYS A 124 -41.65 -32.79 -22.86
N ARG A 125 -40.75 -33.68 -23.30
CA ARG A 125 -41.09 -34.84 -24.13
C ARG A 125 -42.04 -35.81 -23.44
N ARG A 126 -41.90 -36.02 -22.13
CA ARG A 126 -42.84 -36.87 -21.37
C ARG A 126 -44.23 -36.28 -21.26
N VAL A 127 -44.32 -34.97 -21.08
CA VAL A 127 -45.61 -34.27 -21.06
C VAL A 127 -46.28 -34.35 -22.43
N ASP A 128 -45.51 -34.21 -23.51
CA ASP A 128 -46.04 -34.41 -24.87
C ASP A 128 -46.49 -35.88 -25.11
N ASP A 129 -45.76 -36.88 -24.61
CA ASP A 129 -46.15 -38.29 -24.66
C ASP A 129 -47.49 -38.55 -23.92
N VAL A 130 -47.67 -37.96 -22.73
CA VAL A 130 -48.92 -38.07 -21.96
C VAL A 130 -50.07 -37.37 -22.68
N ASN A 131 -49.83 -36.18 -23.24
CA ASN A 131 -50.85 -35.42 -24.00
C ASN A 131 -51.29 -36.14 -25.28
N THR A 132 -50.42 -36.96 -25.87
CA THR A 132 -50.77 -37.82 -27.03
C THR A 132 -51.43 -39.14 -26.64
N GLY A 133 -51.68 -39.37 -25.35
CA GLY A 133 -52.39 -40.54 -24.83
C GLY A 133 -51.54 -41.80 -24.64
N LYS A 134 -50.20 -41.70 -24.71
CA LYS A 134 -49.33 -42.84 -24.40
C LYS A 134 -49.44 -43.17 -22.91
N ARG A 135 -49.67 -44.45 -22.61
CA ARG A 135 -49.71 -44.97 -21.24
C ARG A 135 -48.33 -45.54 -20.84
N ASN A 136 -48.02 -45.50 -19.54
CA ASN A 136 -46.79 -46.00 -18.91
C ASN A 136 -45.52 -45.21 -19.29
N VAL A 137 -45.63 -43.88 -19.31
CA VAL A 137 -44.47 -43.00 -19.56
C VAL A 137 -43.55 -42.98 -18.34
N GLN A 138 -42.31 -43.48 -18.48
CA GLN A 138 -41.30 -43.39 -17.42
C GLN A 138 -40.78 -41.96 -17.26
N LEU A 139 -40.90 -41.43 -16.04
CA LEU A 139 -40.38 -40.11 -15.72
C LEU A 139 -38.86 -40.09 -15.64
N PRO A 140 -38.20 -39.03 -16.14
CA PRO A 140 -36.78 -38.84 -15.94
C PRO A 140 -36.47 -38.68 -14.45
N ALA A 141 -35.37 -39.28 -14.00
CA ALA A 141 -34.87 -39.07 -12.64
C ALA A 141 -34.12 -37.74 -12.56
N PHE A 142 -34.38 -36.97 -11.50
CA PHE A 142 -33.70 -35.71 -11.24
C PHE A 142 -33.44 -35.50 -9.77
N ASP A 143 -32.18 -35.20 -9.48
CA ASP A 143 -31.72 -34.89 -8.14
C ASP A 143 -31.79 -33.37 -7.91
N ALA A 144 -33.01 -32.91 -7.57
CA ALA A 144 -33.28 -31.52 -7.21
C ALA A 144 -32.42 -31.05 -6.02
N ASP A 145 -32.14 -31.94 -5.07
CA ASP A 145 -31.33 -31.64 -3.89
C ASP A 145 -29.86 -31.44 -4.24
N ALA A 146 -29.30 -32.22 -5.17
CA ALA A 146 -27.96 -31.98 -5.68
C ALA A 146 -27.86 -30.61 -6.34
N LEU A 147 -28.81 -30.26 -7.21
CA LEU A 147 -28.82 -28.97 -7.86
C LEU A 147 -28.91 -27.81 -6.86
N ARG A 148 -29.77 -27.94 -5.84
CA ARG A 148 -29.90 -26.94 -4.76
C ARG A 148 -28.59 -26.77 -3.98
N ARG A 149 -27.95 -27.88 -3.57
CA ARG A 149 -26.64 -27.83 -2.87
C ARG A 149 -25.58 -27.14 -3.72
N GLU A 150 -25.63 -27.34 -5.03
CA GLU A 150 -24.68 -26.70 -5.94
C GLU A 150 -24.92 -25.19 -6.10
N MET A 151 -26.18 -24.76 -6.20
CA MET A 151 -26.56 -23.33 -6.16
C MET A 151 -26.10 -22.65 -4.87
N GLU A 152 -26.30 -23.31 -3.73
CA GLU A 152 -25.87 -22.80 -2.43
C GLU A 152 -24.34 -22.71 -2.33
N SER A 153 -23.62 -23.71 -2.84
CA SER A 153 -22.16 -23.70 -2.92
C SER A 153 -21.63 -22.55 -3.78
N ILE A 154 -22.25 -22.29 -4.94
CA ILE A 154 -21.88 -21.13 -5.78
C ILE A 154 -22.11 -19.82 -5.03
N ALA A 155 -23.27 -19.67 -4.36
CA ALA A 155 -23.60 -18.48 -3.59
C ALA A 155 -22.67 -18.26 -2.37
N ALA A 156 -22.16 -19.34 -1.76
CA ALA A 156 -21.20 -19.29 -0.66
C ALA A 156 -19.79 -18.88 -1.13
N ASP A 157 -19.37 -19.39 -2.29
CA ASP A 157 -18.02 -19.20 -2.83
C ASP A 157 -17.86 -17.93 -3.68
N LYS A 158 -18.94 -17.17 -3.92
CA LYS A 158 -18.93 -15.92 -4.70
C LYS A 158 -17.91 -14.87 -4.24
N ASN A 159 -17.46 -14.90 -2.98
CA ASN A 159 -16.47 -13.97 -2.45
C ASN A 159 -15.02 -14.32 -2.84
N LYS A 160 -14.79 -15.51 -3.41
CA LYS A 160 -13.46 -16.04 -3.73
C LYS A 160 -13.00 -15.72 -5.16
N ILE A 161 -13.81 -15.02 -5.94
CA ILE A 161 -13.54 -14.73 -7.35
C ILE A 161 -13.30 -13.24 -7.60
N SER A 162 -12.80 -12.93 -8.79
CA SER A 162 -12.64 -11.55 -9.25
C SER A 162 -14.01 -10.89 -9.50
N MET A 163 -14.06 -9.56 -9.55
CA MET A 163 -15.31 -8.84 -9.87
C MET A 163 -15.79 -9.17 -11.30
N GLU A 164 -14.86 -9.25 -12.26
CA GLU A 164 -15.14 -9.71 -13.61
C GLU A 164 -15.71 -11.13 -13.63
N GLY A 165 -15.11 -12.05 -12.87
CA GLY A 165 -15.61 -13.41 -12.71
C GLY A 165 -17.00 -13.45 -12.07
N LEU A 166 -17.26 -12.57 -11.11
CA LEU A 166 -18.57 -12.44 -10.45
C LEU A 166 -19.64 -11.95 -11.43
N LEU A 167 -19.33 -10.98 -12.29
CA LEU A 167 -20.23 -10.52 -13.35
C LEU A 167 -20.56 -11.64 -14.35
N LYS A 168 -19.53 -12.35 -14.84
CA LYS A 168 -19.74 -13.49 -15.75
C LYS A 168 -20.60 -14.59 -15.13
N LEU A 169 -20.37 -14.87 -13.84
CA LEU A 169 -21.13 -15.85 -13.09
C LEU A 169 -22.58 -15.40 -12.89
N GLU A 170 -22.82 -14.12 -12.55
CA GLU A 170 -24.15 -13.55 -12.40
C GLU A 170 -24.94 -13.58 -13.71
N GLU A 171 -24.33 -13.14 -14.82
CA GLU A 171 -24.95 -13.16 -16.15
C GLU A 171 -25.39 -14.58 -16.52
N LYS A 172 -24.48 -15.54 -16.35
CA LYS A 172 -24.74 -16.94 -16.69
C LYS A 172 -25.81 -17.57 -15.83
N MET A 173 -25.75 -17.37 -14.51
CA MET A 173 -26.75 -17.91 -13.60
C MET A 173 -28.12 -17.25 -13.82
N SER A 174 -28.15 -15.96 -14.16
CA SER A 174 -29.36 -15.22 -14.54
C SER A 174 -29.97 -15.77 -15.84
N ASN A 175 -29.14 -16.03 -16.86
CA ASN A 175 -29.58 -16.64 -18.11
C ASN A 175 -30.15 -18.05 -17.90
N MET A 176 -29.46 -18.89 -17.11
CA MET A 176 -29.92 -20.22 -16.74
C MET A 176 -31.27 -20.14 -16.00
N GLN A 177 -31.43 -19.23 -15.05
CA GLN A 177 -32.71 -19.04 -14.33
C GLN A 177 -33.83 -18.61 -15.28
N LYS A 178 -33.57 -17.66 -16.18
CA LYS A 178 -34.57 -17.22 -17.17
C LYS A 178 -34.97 -18.35 -18.12
N ALA A 179 -34.03 -19.20 -18.54
CA ALA A 179 -34.34 -20.38 -19.35
C ALA A 179 -35.20 -21.38 -18.56
N PHE A 180 -34.76 -21.73 -17.35
CA PHE A 180 -35.48 -22.64 -16.45
C PHE A 180 -36.93 -22.19 -16.19
N ILE A 181 -37.15 -20.93 -15.83
CA ILE A 181 -38.49 -20.41 -15.54
C ILE A 181 -39.39 -20.50 -16.78
N ARG A 182 -38.87 -20.15 -17.96
CA ARG A 182 -39.63 -20.22 -19.21
C ARG A 182 -40.05 -21.65 -19.55
N GLU A 183 -39.14 -22.60 -19.45
CA GLU A 183 -39.40 -24.02 -19.72
C GLU A 183 -40.35 -24.62 -18.69
N HIS A 184 -40.14 -24.30 -17.41
CA HIS A 184 -41.03 -24.69 -16.32
C HIS A 184 -42.47 -24.23 -16.58
N ASP A 185 -42.67 -22.94 -16.86
CA ASP A 185 -44.00 -22.37 -17.07
C ASP A 185 -44.66 -22.83 -18.38
N GLU A 186 -43.87 -23.25 -19.38
CA GLU A 186 -44.37 -23.94 -20.57
C GLU A 186 -44.86 -25.35 -20.23
N ILE A 187 -44.08 -26.11 -19.45
CA ILE A 187 -44.43 -27.47 -19.02
C ILE A 187 -45.69 -27.45 -18.15
N VAL A 188 -45.78 -26.53 -17.17
CA VAL A 188 -46.97 -26.38 -16.32
C VAL A 188 -48.23 -26.15 -17.15
N ARG A 189 -48.16 -25.27 -18.16
CA ARG A 189 -49.29 -25.00 -19.07
C ARG A 189 -49.72 -26.25 -19.83
N LYS A 190 -48.78 -26.96 -20.46
CA LYS A 190 -49.08 -28.21 -21.18
C LYS A 190 -49.68 -29.30 -20.29
N LEU A 191 -49.31 -29.32 -19.01
CA LEU A 191 -49.85 -30.26 -18.02
C LEU A 191 -51.27 -29.92 -17.58
N HIS A 192 -51.59 -28.62 -17.50
CA HIS A 192 -52.94 -28.15 -17.15
C HIS A 192 -53.97 -28.57 -18.22
N ASP A 193 -53.55 -28.57 -19.49
CA ASP A 193 -54.39 -28.99 -20.62
C ASP A 193 -54.64 -30.51 -20.65
N ALA A 194 -53.87 -31.31 -19.89
CA ALA A 194 -53.83 -32.78 -19.93
C ALA A 194 -54.83 -33.48 -18.97
N ASN A 195 -55.91 -32.80 -18.60
CA ASN A 195 -56.64 -32.86 -17.32
C ASN A 195 -57.16 -34.24 -16.79
N ASP A 196 -56.99 -35.37 -17.48
CA ASP A 196 -57.71 -36.64 -17.16
C ASP A 196 -56.85 -37.93 -17.06
N ALA A 197 -55.52 -37.86 -16.95
CA ALA A 197 -54.69 -39.07 -16.79
C ALA A 197 -54.11 -39.22 -15.37
N ASP A 198 -54.20 -40.40 -14.74
CA ASP A 198 -53.52 -40.70 -13.45
C ASP A 198 -52.00 -40.45 -13.49
N GLN A 199 -51.38 -40.51 -14.67
CA GLN A 199 -49.97 -40.13 -14.92
C GLN A 199 -49.70 -38.62 -14.76
N SER A 200 -50.75 -37.80 -14.73
CA SER A 200 -50.68 -36.36 -14.45
C SER A 200 -50.26 -36.10 -13.00
N GLU A 201 -50.60 -36.97 -12.04
CA GLU A 201 -50.31 -36.72 -10.64
C GLU A 201 -48.82 -36.87 -10.29
N GLU A 202 -48.14 -37.86 -10.89
CA GLU A 202 -46.69 -38.04 -10.74
C GLU A 202 -45.91 -36.91 -11.42
N LEU A 203 -46.38 -36.44 -12.59
CA LEU A 203 -45.85 -35.26 -13.27
C LEU A 203 -46.04 -33.98 -12.44
N LYS A 204 -47.22 -33.75 -11.85
CA LYS A 204 -47.47 -32.64 -10.93
C LYS A 204 -46.53 -32.68 -9.72
N MET A 205 -46.22 -33.87 -9.20
CA MET A 205 -45.25 -34.02 -8.11
C MET A 205 -43.83 -33.64 -8.53
N GLN A 206 -43.40 -34.00 -9.75
CA GLN A 206 -42.12 -33.53 -10.30
C GLN A 206 -42.10 -32.02 -10.50
N MET A 207 -43.21 -31.42 -10.94
CA MET A 207 -43.32 -29.96 -11.06
C MET A 207 -43.18 -29.26 -9.70
N LYS A 208 -43.79 -29.79 -8.63
CA LYS A 208 -43.58 -29.25 -7.27
C LYS A 208 -42.11 -29.27 -6.85
N LYS A 209 -41.36 -30.34 -7.17
CA LYS A 209 -39.90 -30.38 -6.91
C LYS A 209 -39.14 -29.34 -7.73
N LEU A 210 -39.58 -29.08 -8.97
CA LEU A 210 -39.00 -28.02 -9.79
C LEU A 210 -39.33 -26.62 -9.27
N ASP A 211 -40.49 -26.40 -8.67
CA ASP A 211 -40.80 -25.14 -7.97
C ASP A 211 -39.85 -24.88 -6.79
N GLU A 212 -39.47 -25.92 -6.04
CA GLU A 212 -38.46 -25.79 -4.97
C GLU A 212 -37.08 -25.41 -5.52
N VAL A 213 -36.70 -25.99 -6.67
CA VAL A 213 -35.48 -25.62 -7.39
C VAL A 213 -35.56 -24.19 -7.93
N LYS A 214 -36.71 -23.78 -8.48
CA LYS A 214 -36.98 -22.41 -8.96
C LYS A 214 -36.68 -21.39 -7.86
N ASN A 215 -37.24 -21.62 -6.68
CA ASN A 215 -37.07 -20.75 -5.52
C ASN A 215 -35.61 -20.72 -5.05
N SER A 216 -34.95 -21.88 -5.04
CA SER A 216 -33.52 -21.99 -4.67
C SER A 216 -32.61 -21.23 -5.64
N MET A 217 -32.89 -21.32 -6.93
CA MET A 217 -32.18 -20.64 -8.01
C MET A 217 -32.35 -19.13 -7.93
N GLU A 218 -33.58 -18.68 -7.66
CA GLU A 218 -33.89 -17.26 -7.45
C GLU A 218 -33.15 -16.70 -6.22
N MET A 219 -33.13 -17.45 -5.12
CA MET A 219 -32.39 -17.05 -3.91
C MET A 219 -30.88 -17.00 -4.15
N ALA A 220 -30.32 -17.96 -4.88
CA ALA A 220 -28.89 -17.96 -5.23
C ALA A 220 -28.54 -16.79 -6.15
N ASN A 221 -29.37 -16.51 -7.16
CA ASN A 221 -29.18 -15.40 -8.07
C ASN A 221 -29.33 -14.05 -7.39
N LYS A 222 -30.33 -13.88 -6.53
CA LYS A 222 -30.47 -12.67 -5.72
C LYS A 222 -29.24 -12.43 -4.85
N ARG A 223 -28.71 -13.47 -4.22
CA ARG A 223 -27.46 -13.38 -3.43
C ARG A 223 -26.24 -13.00 -4.28
N LEU A 224 -26.16 -13.44 -5.54
CA LEU A 224 -25.11 -13.05 -6.47
C LEU A 224 -25.31 -11.61 -6.93
N HIS A 225 -26.52 -11.25 -7.33
CA HIS A 225 -26.89 -9.91 -7.76
C HIS A 225 -26.65 -8.87 -6.66
N ASP A 226 -27.12 -9.09 -5.43
CA ASP A 226 -26.87 -8.22 -4.27
C ASP A 226 -25.36 -8.01 -4.04
N LYS A 227 -24.55 -9.03 -4.32
CA LYS A 227 -23.10 -8.96 -4.16
C LYS A 227 -22.47 -8.14 -5.29
N VAL A 228 -22.92 -8.36 -6.52
CA VAL A 228 -22.52 -7.59 -7.71
C VAL A 228 -22.89 -6.12 -7.50
N GLU A 229 -24.14 -5.81 -7.15
CA GLU A 229 -24.61 -4.43 -6.95
C GLU A 229 -23.90 -3.70 -5.80
N ARG A 230 -23.51 -4.42 -4.75
CA ARG A 230 -22.68 -3.86 -3.66
C ARG A 230 -21.21 -3.70 -4.01
N GLN A 231 -20.68 -4.48 -4.95
CA GLN A 231 -19.27 -4.44 -5.37
C GLN A 231 -19.02 -3.58 -6.61
N ILE A 232 -20.00 -3.47 -7.50
CA ILE A 232 -20.08 -2.39 -8.46
C ILE A 232 -20.23 -1.14 -7.61
N PRO A 233 -19.24 -0.23 -7.61
CA PRO A 233 -19.40 1.00 -6.89
C PRO A 233 -20.51 1.81 -7.53
N ASN A 234 -21.69 1.77 -6.95
CA ASN A 234 -22.56 2.93 -6.94
C ASN A 234 -21.84 3.98 -6.11
N ASP A 235 -21.05 4.82 -6.78
CA ASP A 235 -20.40 6.06 -6.32
C ASP A 235 -19.37 5.97 -5.18
N LYS A 236 -19.31 4.88 -4.40
CA LYS A 236 -18.46 4.78 -3.20
C LYS A 236 -17.00 4.42 -3.44
N LEU A 237 -16.63 3.71 -4.51
CA LEU A 237 -15.20 3.58 -4.86
C LEU A 237 -14.64 4.88 -5.40
N ALA A 238 -15.41 5.64 -6.19
CA ALA A 238 -14.99 6.97 -6.60
C ALA A 238 -14.74 7.81 -5.35
N GLU A 239 -15.66 7.81 -4.39
CA GLU A 239 -15.50 8.54 -3.12
C GLU A 239 -14.31 8.04 -2.28
N SER A 240 -14.10 6.72 -2.14
CA SER A 240 -12.97 6.17 -1.37
C SER A 240 -11.62 6.36 -2.06
N VAL A 241 -11.57 6.26 -3.39
CA VAL A 241 -10.35 6.50 -4.19
C VAL A 241 -10.03 7.99 -4.18
N THR A 242 -11.04 8.86 -4.24
CA THR A 242 -10.86 10.31 -4.07
C THR A 242 -10.38 10.62 -2.67
N THR A 243 -10.96 10.00 -1.64
CA THR A 243 -10.53 10.17 -0.24
C THR A 243 -9.10 9.68 -0.01
N VAL A 244 -8.72 8.52 -0.56
CA VAL A 244 -7.35 7.98 -0.46
C VAL A 244 -6.38 8.84 -1.27
N LYS A 245 -6.77 9.30 -2.46
CA LYS A 245 -6.00 10.24 -3.27
C LYS A 245 -5.77 11.55 -2.53
N ASP A 246 -6.80 12.16 -1.96
CA ASP A 246 -6.73 13.41 -1.19
C ASP A 246 -5.86 13.26 0.06
N LEU A 247 -5.87 12.09 0.70
CA LEU A 247 -5.07 11.79 1.88
C LEU A 247 -3.60 11.59 1.48
N LEU A 248 -3.33 10.91 0.36
CA LEU A 248 -1.98 10.75 -0.19
C LEU A 248 -1.42 12.08 -0.69
N GLU A 249 -2.19 12.90 -1.42
CA GLU A 249 -1.78 14.23 -1.87
C GLU A 249 -1.45 15.13 -0.70
N ARG A 250 -2.27 15.14 0.37
CA ARG A 250 -1.93 15.88 1.60
C ARG A 250 -0.64 15.40 2.24
N LYS A 251 -0.42 14.09 2.30
CA LYS A 251 0.78 13.52 2.93
C LYS A 251 2.04 13.85 2.12
N ILE A 252 1.97 13.70 0.80
CA ILE A 252 3.05 14.04 -0.15
C ILE A 252 3.38 15.53 -0.07
N ASN A 253 2.37 16.40 -0.14
CA ASN A 253 2.59 17.84 -0.07
C ASN A 253 3.17 18.27 1.28
N GLY A 254 2.75 17.65 2.39
CA GLY A 254 3.34 17.88 3.71
C GLY A 254 4.82 17.45 3.77
N GLU A 255 5.17 16.32 3.16
CA GLU A 255 6.55 15.84 3.10
C GLU A 255 7.43 16.73 2.20
N ILE A 256 6.90 17.21 1.07
CA ILE A 256 7.58 18.17 0.19
C ILE A 256 7.88 19.46 0.94
N GLN A 257 6.87 20.06 1.59
CA GLN A 257 7.05 21.29 2.37
C GLN A 257 8.06 21.12 3.51
N GLN A 258 8.08 19.95 4.16
CA GLN A 258 9.06 19.68 5.19
C GLN A 258 10.48 19.63 4.61
N ARG A 259 10.67 18.92 3.49
CA ARG A 259 11.97 18.85 2.82
C ARG A 259 12.45 20.22 2.30
N GLU A 260 11.55 21.05 1.78
CA GLU A 260 11.89 22.41 1.35
C GLU A 260 12.43 23.24 2.52
N ARG A 261 11.77 23.18 3.69
CA ARG A 261 12.25 23.86 4.90
C ARG A 261 13.60 23.33 5.38
N ASP A 262 13.79 22.01 5.35
CA ASP A 262 15.06 21.41 5.75
C ASP A 262 16.20 21.83 4.81
N VAL A 263 15.94 21.91 3.49
CA VAL A 263 16.88 22.40 2.48
C VAL A 263 17.19 23.88 2.68
N GLU A 264 16.20 24.72 2.94
CA GLU A 264 16.40 26.14 3.25
C GLU A 264 17.23 26.34 4.52
N GLY A 265 17.01 25.52 5.55
CA GLY A 265 17.81 25.54 6.78
C GLY A 265 19.27 25.15 6.52
N LEU A 266 19.49 24.11 5.71
CA LEU A 266 20.84 23.70 5.30
C LEU A 266 21.54 24.77 4.46
N LEU A 267 20.84 25.39 3.51
CA LEU A 267 21.36 26.48 2.70
C LEU A 267 21.73 27.71 3.55
N SER A 268 20.87 28.08 4.50
CA SER A 268 21.15 29.16 5.44
C SER A 268 22.40 28.87 6.28
N THR A 269 22.57 27.62 6.71
CA THR A 269 23.74 27.16 7.47
C THR A 269 25.00 27.18 6.61
N LEU A 270 24.92 26.77 5.33
CA LEU A 270 26.06 26.85 4.41
C LEU A 270 26.46 28.31 4.10
N GLN A 271 25.47 29.21 3.98
CA GLN A 271 25.74 30.62 3.74
C GLN A 271 26.40 31.30 4.94
N SER A 272 26.09 30.90 6.18
CA SER A 272 26.76 31.43 7.37
C SER A 272 28.21 30.96 7.46
N PHE A 273 28.51 29.70 7.10
CA PHE A 273 29.89 29.21 6.99
C PHE A 273 30.71 29.91 5.91
N LYS A 274 30.09 30.34 4.81
CA LYS A 274 30.79 31.04 3.71
C LYS A 274 31.14 32.50 4.03
N LYS A 275 30.56 33.08 5.09
CA LYS A 275 30.80 34.46 5.54
C LYS A 275 31.84 34.58 6.67
N GLN A 276 32.30 33.47 7.23
CA GLN A 276 33.44 33.39 8.15
C GLN A 276 34.72 33.11 7.37
#